data_AF-A0A7X0VV94-F1
#
_entry.id   AF-A0A7X0VV94-F1
#
_cell.length_a   1.000
_cell.length_b   1.000
_cell.length_c   1.000
_cell.angle_alpha   90.00
_cell.angle_beta   90.00
_cell.angle_gamma   90.00
#
_symmetry.space_group_name_H-M   'P 1'
#
loop_
_entity.id
_entity.type
_entity.pdbx_description
1 polymer ?
#
loop_
_entity_poly.entity_id
_entity_poly.type
_entity_poly.pdbx_seq_one_letter_code
_entity_poly.pdbx_strand_id
1 'polypeptide(L)'
;MSKLDRAAILAMEPGRELDALIAEHVMGFEVANREYGVFIIDGLNKQWEPSTDIAAAWEIVGKFDPEGFIVNYLGELSAWGEGWHAVFCYNHHVHKCSTPEEAICKAALLAKLESEG
;
A
#
# COMPACT_ATOMS: atom_id res chain seq x y z
N MET A 1 10.85 -4.09 -17.63
CA MET A 1 10.46 -4.93 -16.48
C MET A 1 9.04 -5.39 -16.71
N SER A 2 8.74 -6.67 -16.49
CA SER A 2 7.37 -7.19 -16.49
C SER A 2 6.54 -6.37 -15.50
N LYS A 3 5.56 -5.58 -15.97
CA LYS A 3 4.65 -4.77 -15.12
C LYS A 3 4.04 -5.75 -14.10
N LEU A 4 4.22 -5.51 -12.79
CA LEU A 4 3.52 -6.30 -11.78
C LEU A 4 2.03 -6.24 -12.12
N ASP A 5 1.38 -7.39 -12.27
CA ASP A 5 -0.01 -7.40 -12.68
C ASP A 5 -0.94 -7.06 -11.49
N ARG A 6 -2.05 -6.39 -11.79
CA ARG A 6 -3.01 -5.92 -10.77
C ARG A 6 -3.58 -7.09 -9.94
N ALA A 7 -3.80 -8.25 -10.55
CA ALA A 7 -4.40 -9.39 -9.87
C ALA A 7 -3.42 -9.99 -8.84
N ALA A 8 -2.13 -10.05 -9.17
CA ALA A 8 -1.07 -10.46 -8.27
C ALA A 8 -1.02 -9.55 -7.05
N ILE A 9 -0.98 -8.22 -7.23
CA ILE A 9 -0.97 -7.25 -6.10
C ILE A 9 -2.17 -7.45 -5.19
N LEU A 10 -3.37 -7.61 -5.76
CA LEU A 10 -4.57 -7.82 -4.98
C LEU A 10 -4.58 -9.15 -4.22
N ALA A 11 -3.94 -10.18 -4.75
CA ALA A 11 -3.79 -11.48 -4.12
C ALA A 11 -2.61 -11.57 -3.14
N MET A 12 -1.73 -10.56 -3.07
CA MET A 12 -0.62 -10.56 -2.12
C MET A 12 -1.14 -10.48 -0.69
N GLU A 13 -0.63 -11.36 0.18
CA GLU A 13 -0.83 -11.24 1.62
C GLU A 13 -0.02 -10.07 2.19
N PRO A 14 -0.48 -9.42 3.27
CA PRO A 14 0.34 -8.51 4.06
C PRO A 14 1.66 -9.15 4.49
N GLY A 15 2.73 -8.37 4.47
CA GLY A 15 4.06 -8.77 4.91
C GLY A 15 5.18 -8.24 4.03
N ARG A 16 6.39 -8.76 4.29
CA ARG A 16 7.68 -8.20 3.82
C ARG A 16 7.77 -7.97 2.32
N GLU A 17 7.15 -8.83 1.50
CA GLU A 17 7.18 -8.67 0.05
C GLU A 17 6.34 -7.47 -0.40
N LEU A 18 5.12 -7.33 0.13
CA LEU A 18 4.27 -6.17 -0.11
C LEU A 18 4.95 -4.90 0.43
N ASP A 19 5.46 -4.94 1.67
CA ASP A 19 6.15 -3.80 2.29
C ASP A 19 7.35 -3.32 1.47
N ALA A 20 8.14 -4.25 0.91
CA ALA A 20 9.28 -3.89 0.08
C ALA A 20 8.86 -3.25 -1.25
N LEU A 21 7.78 -3.72 -1.87
CA LEU A 21 7.24 -3.08 -3.08
C LEU A 21 6.73 -1.67 -2.78
N ILE A 22 6.10 -1.45 -1.63
CA ILE A 22 5.71 -0.11 -1.19
C ILE A 22 6.93 0.77 -0.96
N ALA A 23 7.92 0.28 -0.22
CA ALA A 23 9.15 1.01 0.07
C ALA A 23 9.83 1.46 -1.25
N GLU A 24 10.01 0.54 -2.19
CA GLU A 24 10.69 0.78 -3.46
C GLU A 24 9.89 1.68 -4.40
N HIS A 25 8.62 1.34 -4.67
CA HIS A 25 7.85 2.00 -5.71
C HIS A 25 7.13 3.25 -5.22
N VAL A 26 6.55 3.20 -4.01
CA VAL A 26 5.70 4.28 -3.50
C VAL A 26 6.52 5.32 -2.75
N MET A 27 7.36 4.87 -1.82
CA MET A 27 8.13 5.77 -0.95
C MET A 27 9.46 6.21 -1.56
N GLY A 28 10.06 5.36 -2.39
CA GLY A 28 11.41 5.55 -2.93
C GLY A 28 12.52 5.26 -1.92
N PHE A 29 12.25 4.39 -0.94
CA PHE A 29 13.24 3.97 0.05
C PHE A 29 14.17 2.89 -0.51
N GLU A 30 15.43 2.94 -0.10
CA GLU A 30 16.39 1.89 -0.43
C GLU A 30 16.23 0.71 0.53
N VAL A 31 16.30 -0.50 -0.01
CA VAL A 31 16.23 -1.74 0.79
C VAL A 31 17.60 -2.01 1.41
N ALA A 32 17.69 -1.88 2.73
CA ALA A 32 18.88 -2.26 3.48
C ALA A 32 18.91 -3.78 3.73
N ASN A 33 17.77 -4.36 4.10
CA ASN A 33 17.60 -5.79 4.27
C ASN A 33 16.13 -6.22 4.13
N ARG A 34 15.80 -6.85 2.98
CA ARG A 34 14.44 -7.30 2.66
C ARG A 34 13.94 -8.41 3.59
N GLU A 35 14.82 -9.32 4.01
CA GLU A 35 14.44 -10.45 4.87
C GLU A 35 13.96 -9.97 6.23
N TYR A 36 14.45 -8.85 6.73
CA TYR A 36 14.08 -8.30 8.03
C TYR A 36 13.17 -7.06 7.94
N GLY A 37 12.69 -6.69 6.75
CA GLY A 37 11.86 -5.49 6.57
C GLY A 37 12.59 -4.20 6.95
N VAL A 38 13.89 -4.11 6.68
CA VAL A 38 14.73 -2.96 7.03
C VAL A 38 15.04 -2.13 5.79
N PHE A 39 14.77 -0.83 5.89
CA PHE A 39 14.93 0.14 4.81
C PHE A 39 15.74 1.34 5.28
N ILE A 40 16.34 2.06 4.33
CA ILE A 40 17.04 3.31 4.59
C ILE A 40 16.02 4.46 4.53
N ILE A 41 15.65 4.98 5.69
CA ILE A 41 14.69 6.07 5.85
C ILE A 41 15.38 7.20 6.59
N ASP A 42 15.49 8.37 5.93
CA ASP A 42 16.25 9.53 6.42
C ASP A 42 17.72 9.21 6.77
N GLY A 43 18.34 8.33 6.00
CA GLY A 43 19.73 7.89 6.20
C GLY A 43 19.94 6.91 7.36
N LEU A 44 18.86 6.38 7.95
CA LEU A 44 18.91 5.41 9.03
C LEU A 44 18.29 4.08 8.60
N ASN A 45 18.86 2.97 9.07
CA ASN A 45 18.26 1.65 8.95
C ASN A 45 17.08 1.55 9.93
N LYS A 46 15.86 1.51 9.41
CA LYS A 46 14.63 1.36 10.19
C LYS A 46 13.85 0.14 9.73
N GLN A 47 13.31 -0.61 10.68
CA GLN A 47 12.29 -1.61 10.40
C GLN A 47 10.99 -0.87 10.08
N TRP A 48 10.31 -1.26 9.00
CA TRP A 48 9.12 -0.58 8.51
C TRP A 48 8.19 -1.60 7.87
N GLU A 49 6.97 -1.73 8.41
CA GLU A 49 6.05 -2.83 8.07
C GLU A 49 4.63 -2.28 7.78
N PRO A 50 4.48 -1.42 6.76
CA PRO A 50 3.25 -0.65 6.55
C PRO A 50 2.03 -1.50 6.18
N SER A 51 2.19 -2.75 5.72
CA SER A 51 1.04 -3.64 5.48
C SER A 51 0.46 -4.25 6.76
N THR A 52 1.14 -4.11 7.90
CA THR A 52 0.69 -4.64 9.20
C THR A 52 0.76 -3.65 10.36
N ASP A 53 1.39 -2.48 10.18
CA ASP A 53 1.43 -1.38 11.14
C ASP A 53 0.71 -0.15 10.57
N ILE A 54 -0.43 0.20 11.17
CA ILE A 54 -1.24 1.36 10.75
C ILE A 54 -0.50 2.68 10.82
N ALA A 55 0.43 2.86 11.77
CA ALA A 55 1.20 4.10 11.87
C ALA A 55 2.11 4.26 10.65
N ALA A 56 2.82 3.19 10.28
CA ALA A 56 3.63 3.14 9.06
C ALA A 56 2.78 3.27 7.78
N ALA A 57 1.60 2.64 7.75
CA ALA A 57 0.67 2.78 6.62
C ALA A 57 0.23 4.23 6.40
N TRP A 58 0.06 5.00 7.48
CA TRP A 58 -0.33 6.41 7.39
C TRP A 58 0.77 7.32 6.81
N GLU A 59 2.04 6.93 6.89
CA GLU A 59 3.13 7.65 6.21
C GLU A 59 2.96 7.60 4.69
N ILE A 60 2.40 6.50 4.16
CA ILE A 60 2.05 6.36 2.75
C ILE A 60 0.97 7.36 2.39
N VAL A 61 -0.08 7.48 3.21
CA VAL A 61 -1.15 8.45 2.98
C VAL A 61 -0.59 9.87 2.87
N GLY A 62 0.35 10.23 3.76
CA GLY A 62 1.04 11.52 3.72
C GLY A 62 1.87 11.77 2.45
N LYS A 63 2.42 10.72 1.83
CA LYS A 63 3.18 10.81 0.57
C LYS A 63 2.34 11.35 -0.60
N PHE A 64 1.03 11.16 -0.54
CA PHE A 64 0.10 11.48 -1.62
C PHE A 64 -0.77 12.73 -1.35
N ASP A 65 -0.48 13.51 -0.32
CA ASP A 65 -1.08 14.83 -0.12
C ASP A 65 -0.50 15.83 -1.16
N PRO A 66 -1.29 16.56 -1.99
CA PRO A 66 -2.71 16.87 -1.87
C PRO A 66 -3.67 16.09 -2.79
N GLU A 67 -3.20 15.04 -3.47
CA GLU A 67 -3.98 14.31 -4.49
C GLU A 67 -5.22 13.62 -3.90
N GLY A 68 -5.20 13.37 -2.58
CA GLY A 68 -6.34 12.93 -1.78
C GLY A 68 -6.42 11.42 -1.62
N PHE A 69 -6.62 10.99 -0.37
CA PHE A 69 -6.68 9.59 0.02
C PHE A 69 -7.91 9.35 0.89
N ILE A 70 -8.69 8.30 0.57
CA ILE A 70 -9.86 7.92 1.37
C ILE A 70 -9.66 6.46 1.82
N VAL A 71 -9.68 6.24 3.13
CA VAL A 71 -9.78 4.91 3.75
C VAL A 71 -11.12 4.82 4.46
N ASN A 72 -11.91 3.80 4.12
CA ASN A 72 -13.18 3.55 4.78
C ASN A 72 -13.39 2.04 4.99
N TYR A 73 -14.18 1.72 6.00
CA TYR A 73 -14.75 0.38 6.17
C TYR A 73 -16.18 0.39 5.61
N LEU A 74 -16.51 -0.58 4.76
CA LEU A 74 -17.87 -0.76 4.25
C LEU A 74 -18.49 -1.99 4.92
N GLY A 75 -19.70 -1.84 5.45
CA GLY A 75 -20.45 -2.93 6.06
C GLY A 75 -21.18 -3.80 5.03
N GLU A 76 -21.83 -4.87 5.50
CA GLU A 76 -22.51 -5.89 4.68
C GLU A 76 -23.53 -5.37 3.66
N LEU A 77 -24.15 -4.22 3.92
CA LEU A 77 -25.15 -3.60 3.02
C LEU A 77 -24.52 -2.85 1.83
N SER A 78 -23.20 -2.79 1.76
CA SER A 78 -22.46 -2.22 0.63
C SER A 78 -22.60 -3.08 -0.62
N ALA A 79 -22.86 -2.44 -1.76
CA ALA A 79 -22.83 -3.10 -3.07
C ALA A 79 -21.44 -3.71 -3.42
N TRP A 80 -20.40 -3.32 -2.69
CA TRP A 80 -19.01 -3.77 -2.88
C TRP A 80 -18.60 -4.91 -1.93
N GLY A 81 -19.51 -5.35 -1.06
CA GLY A 81 -19.25 -6.31 0.01
C GLY A 81 -18.65 -5.65 1.26
N GLU A 82 -18.56 -6.43 2.33
CA GLU A 82 -17.97 -6.02 3.61
C GLU A 82 -16.44 -6.03 3.55
N GLY A 83 -15.80 -5.05 4.19
CA GLY A 83 -14.35 -5.02 4.37
C GLY A 83 -13.74 -3.62 4.37
N TRP A 84 -12.40 -3.57 4.35
CA TRP A 84 -11.66 -2.32 4.19
C TRP A 84 -11.50 -1.95 2.73
N HIS A 85 -11.60 -0.64 2.49
CA HIS A 85 -11.50 -0.02 1.18
C HIS A 85 -10.55 1.17 1.25
N ALA A 86 -9.68 1.27 0.26
CA ALA A 86 -8.86 2.44 0.05
C ALA A 86 -9.05 2.93 -1.39
N VAL A 87 -9.22 4.24 -1.52
CA VAL A 87 -9.40 4.90 -2.82
C VAL A 87 -8.34 5.98 -2.95
N PHE A 88 -7.59 5.86 -4.04
CA PHE A 88 -6.67 6.86 -4.52
C PHE A 88 -7.33 7.64 -5.66
N CYS A 89 -7.40 8.97 -5.53
CA CYS A 89 -7.77 9.91 -6.60
C CYS A 89 -8.83 9.40 -7.57
N TYR A 90 -10.08 9.23 -7.12
CA TYR A 90 -11.27 8.84 -7.89
C TYR A 90 -11.23 7.54 -8.74
N ASN A 91 -10.06 6.96 -9.05
CA ASN A 91 -9.91 5.94 -10.08
C ASN A 91 -9.12 4.70 -9.65
N HIS A 92 -8.33 4.72 -8.57
CA HIS A 92 -7.61 3.52 -8.11
C HIS A 92 -8.24 3.00 -6.83
N HIS A 93 -9.07 1.97 -6.98
CA HIS A 93 -9.88 1.41 -5.92
C HIS A 93 -9.38 0.01 -5.57
N VAL A 94 -9.17 -0.21 -4.28
CA VAL A 94 -8.99 -1.55 -3.70
C VAL A 94 -10.15 -1.85 -2.77
N HIS A 95 -10.66 -3.07 -2.85
CA HIS A 95 -11.82 -3.53 -2.11
C HIS A 95 -11.51 -4.84 -1.37
N LYS A 96 -12.24 -5.07 -0.28
CA LYS A 96 -12.26 -6.34 0.47
C LYS A 96 -10.91 -6.75 1.07
N CYS A 97 -10.13 -5.77 1.50
CA CYS A 97 -8.97 -6.05 2.34
C CYS A 97 -9.44 -6.40 3.75
N SER A 98 -8.68 -7.26 4.42
CA SER A 98 -8.98 -7.70 5.78
C SER A 98 -8.67 -6.60 6.79
N THR A 99 -7.73 -5.70 6.46
CA THR A 99 -7.27 -4.62 7.33
C THR A 99 -7.11 -3.29 6.57
N PRO A 100 -7.11 -2.14 7.26
CA PRO A 100 -6.88 -0.84 6.61
C PRO A 100 -5.47 -0.72 6.03
N GLU A 101 -4.46 -1.25 6.71
CA GLU A 101 -3.04 -1.26 6.31
C GLU A 101 -2.86 -1.91 4.94
N GLU A 102 -3.44 -3.11 4.78
CA GLU A 102 -3.46 -3.84 3.52
C GLU A 102 -4.13 -3.01 2.41
N ALA A 103 -5.29 -2.41 2.71
CA ALA A 103 -6.02 -1.59 1.75
C ALA A 103 -5.18 -0.41 1.27
N ILE A 104 -4.53 0.30 2.20
CA ILE A 104 -3.69 1.46 1.90
C ILE A 104 -2.52 1.07 1.00
N CYS A 105 -1.78 0.04 1.40
CA CYS A 105 -0.60 -0.42 0.68
C CYS A 105 -0.97 -0.85 -0.75
N LYS A 106 -1.97 -1.71 -0.92
CA LYS A 106 -2.38 -2.18 -2.24
C LYS A 106 -2.88 -1.04 -3.13
N ALA A 107 -3.67 -0.10 -2.59
CA ALA A 107 -4.18 1.03 -3.36
C ALA A 107 -3.05 1.96 -3.82
N ALA A 108 -2.12 2.29 -2.91
CA ALA A 108 -0.95 3.11 -3.22
C ALA A 108 -0.05 2.49 -4.29
N LEU A 109 0.25 1.19 -4.18
CA LEU A 109 1.11 0.49 -5.14
C LEU A 109 0.48 0.47 -6.54
N LEU A 110 -0.82 0.18 -6.62
CA LEU A 110 -1.55 0.17 -7.89
C LEU A 110 -1.56 1.55 -8.54
N ALA A 111 -1.89 2.60 -7.78
CA ALA A 111 -1.88 3.97 -8.27
C ALA A 111 -0.51 4.35 -8.85
N LYS A 112 0.57 3.99 -8.14
CA LYS A 112 1.94 4.27 -8.57
C LYS A 112 2.32 3.55 -9.85
N LEU A 113 2.09 2.23 -9.93
CA LEU A 113 2.45 1.42 -11.11
C LEU A 113 1.63 1.76 -12.36
N GLU A 114 0.38 2.23 -12.18
CA GLU A 114 -0.47 2.69 -13.29
C GLU A 114 -0.09 4.08 -13.79
N SER A 115 0.44 4.95 -12.92
CA SER A 115 0.95 6.27 -13.33
C SER A 115 2.26 6.23 -14.14
N GLU A 116 3.03 5.14 -14.02
CA GLU A 116 4.38 5.01 -14.60
C GLU A 116 4.42 4.44 -16.02
N GLY A 117 3.28 4.10 -16.63
CA GLY A 117 3.29 3.69 -18.05
C GLY A 117 1.95 3.64 -18.70
#